data_AF-A0A1M2VXJ0-F1
#
_entry.id   AF-A0A1M2VXJ0-F1
#
_cell.length_a   1.000
_cell.length_b   1.000
_cell.length_c   1.000
_cell.angle_alpha   90.00
_cell.angle_beta   90.00
_cell.angle_gamma   90.00
#
_symmetry.space_group_name_H-M   'P 1'
#
loop_
_entity.id
_entity.type
_entity.pdbx_description
1 polymer ?
#
loop_
_entity_poly.entity_id
_entity_poly.type
_entity_poly.pdbx_seq_one_letter_code
_entity_poly.pdbx_strand_id
1 'polypeptide(L)'
;MEDISVQVIPAIESVNISWVGDLNNPSIPAAVIGNLDVIEDKCFHRASTYRAFLPGNLAQDRKARLKICTNTIVMRLNLVNEDGAVWARGVHIESLNPRMAEFTYYAKARREIVLSAGALGSPQILMLSGIGPRAHLEEKNVPVVLDLSAVGNHLQDHIGVPLTYQVPMSDSLHQLKNNIFSAITAALTYIFTGRGLFSSPFQSITSLLPTRLLDERSGRIVVPDPSVLDASIPANRPDLEFMPLANNSTDADIPGKGIFTLLPTLILPKLQGRVRLAANNPRVRADIELGFFTNPADYVPLRKGVHLALRVATELHNSRYPLQELIIPGDDSDSEVDVFIRKNLRDCYHYTSTCRMGVEARGPRQSVVDTAMCVHGVRGLRVCDTSVFPEVVAMHTMALAVVVAEKCTELIRLDAKM
;
A
#
# COMPACT_ATOMS: atom_id res chain seq x y z
N MET A 1 5.24 -28.41 -14.25
CA MET A 1 6.09 -27.62 -13.34
C MET A 1 5.37 -27.64 -12.02
N GLU A 2 5.96 -28.24 -11.01
CA GLU A 2 5.41 -28.16 -9.66
C GLU A 2 5.65 -26.75 -9.17
N ASP A 3 4.56 -25.99 -9.06
CA ASP A 3 4.56 -24.68 -8.43
C ASP A 3 4.97 -24.86 -6.96
N ILE A 4 5.83 -23.98 -6.44
CA ILE A 4 6.24 -23.99 -5.03
C ILE A 4 5.04 -23.93 -4.07
N SER A 5 3.89 -23.43 -4.56
CA SER A 5 2.60 -23.50 -3.87
C SER A 5 2.25 -24.93 -3.39
N VAL A 6 2.56 -25.96 -4.17
CA VAL A 6 2.31 -27.38 -3.85
C VAL A 6 3.10 -27.84 -2.62
N GLN A 7 4.25 -27.21 -2.36
CA GLN A 7 5.12 -27.53 -1.23
C GLN A 7 4.80 -26.64 -0.02
N VAL A 8 4.56 -25.34 -0.23
CA VAL A 8 4.36 -24.38 0.86
C VAL A 8 2.97 -24.43 1.49
N ILE A 9 1.92 -24.73 0.71
CA ILE A 9 0.56 -24.82 1.27
C ILE A 9 0.48 -25.90 2.35
N PRO A 10 0.91 -27.15 2.13
CA PRO A 10 0.92 -28.16 3.19
C PRO A 10 1.79 -27.78 4.40
N ALA A 11 2.92 -27.09 4.18
CA ALA A 11 3.78 -26.61 5.26
C ALA A 11 3.04 -25.58 6.14
N ILE A 12 2.29 -24.66 5.52
CA ILE A 12 1.46 -23.66 6.22
C ILE A 12 0.26 -24.32 6.91
N GLU A 13 -0.40 -25.29 6.28
CA GLU A 13 -1.49 -26.03 6.92
C GLU A 13 -1.04 -26.80 8.16
N SER A 14 0.18 -27.33 8.17
CA SER A 14 0.74 -28.05 9.33
C SER A 14 1.00 -27.17 10.57
N VAL A 15 0.89 -25.84 10.43
CA VAL A 15 0.92 -24.88 11.55
C VAL A 15 -0.47 -24.37 11.97
N ASN A 16 -1.53 -25.08 11.55
CA ASN A 16 -2.95 -24.80 11.81
C ASN A 16 -3.50 -23.55 11.09
N ILE A 17 -3.03 -23.25 9.88
CA ILE A 17 -3.60 -22.20 9.01
C ILE A 17 -4.33 -22.90 7.85
N SER A 18 -5.66 -22.85 7.83
CA SER A 18 -6.46 -23.64 6.89
C SER A 18 -6.61 -22.98 5.53
N TRP A 19 -6.66 -23.78 4.46
CA TRP A 19 -6.95 -23.29 3.11
C TRP A 19 -8.40 -22.83 2.93
N VAL A 20 -8.58 -21.70 2.21
CA VAL A 20 -9.87 -21.19 1.73
C VAL A 20 -9.79 -20.80 0.25
N GLY A 21 -10.92 -20.93 -0.46
CA GLY A 21 -10.98 -20.60 -1.88
C GLY A 21 -10.98 -19.10 -2.20
N ASP A 22 -11.46 -18.27 -1.27
CA ASP A 22 -11.66 -16.83 -1.43
C ASP A 22 -11.35 -16.11 -0.10
N LEU A 23 -10.30 -15.30 -0.09
CA LEU A 23 -9.89 -14.51 1.07
C LEU A 23 -10.76 -13.26 1.32
N ASN A 24 -11.58 -12.87 0.34
CA ASN A 24 -12.47 -11.71 0.45
C ASN A 24 -13.86 -12.09 1.01
N ASN A 25 -14.14 -13.38 1.20
CA ASN A 25 -15.39 -13.83 1.79
C ASN A 25 -15.43 -13.47 3.30
N PRO A 26 -16.35 -12.60 3.76
CA PRO A 26 -16.39 -12.13 5.15
C PRO A 26 -16.79 -13.21 6.16
N SER A 27 -17.23 -14.38 5.71
CA SER A 27 -17.65 -15.50 6.56
C SER A 27 -16.57 -16.56 6.78
N ILE A 28 -15.37 -16.39 6.20
CA ILE A 28 -14.27 -17.33 6.43
C ILE A 28 -13.70 -17.16 7.85
N PRO A 29 -13.11 -18.22 8.43
CA PRO A 29 -12.42 -18.11 9.72
C PRO A 29 -11.27 -17.08 9.67
N ALA A 30 -10.95 -16.47 10.80
CA ALA A 30 -9.66 -15.81 10.99
C ALA A 30 -8.53 -16.85 10.96
N ALA A 31 -7.32 -16.48 10.53
CA ALA A 31 -6.18 -17.39 10.32
C ALA A 31 -6.37 -18.41 9.19
N VAL A 32 -6.29 -17.92 7.96
CA VAL A 32 -6.48 -18.73 6.74
C VAL A 32 -5.38 -18.45 5.72
N ILE A 33 -5.14 -19.40 4.83
CA ILE A 33 -4.39 -19.23 3.59
C ILE A 33 -5.34 -19.38 2.41
N GLY A 34 -5.19 -18.59 1.36
CA GLY A 34 -6.04 -18.73 0.18
C GLY A 34 -5.55 -17.94 -1.01
N ASN A 35 -6.34 -17.98 -2.08
CA ASN A 35 -6.06 -17.19 -3.28
C ASN A 35 -6.29 -15.70 -3.01
N LEU A 36 -5.37 -14.88 -3.48
CA LEU A 36 -5.53 -13.44 -3.50
C LEU A 36 -6.15 -13.01 -4.83
N ASP A 37 -7.24 -12.26 -4.77
CA ASP A 37 -7.82 -11.67 -5.97
C ASP A 37 -6.92 -10.57 -6.53
N VAL A 38 -6.70 -10.63 -7.85
CA VAL A 38 -5.94 -9.63 -8.60
C VAL A 38 -6.81 -9.02 -9.69
N ILE A 39 -6.63 -7.73 -9.95
CA ILE A 39 -7.45 -7.03 -10.94
C ILE A 39 -6.93 -7.31 -12.35
N GLU A 40 -7.58 -8.27 -12.99
CA GLU A 40 -7.32 -8.73 -14.36
C GLU A 40 -8.61 -8.73 -15.20
N ASP A 41 -8.46 -8.56 -16.51
CA ASP A 41 -9.56 -8.73 -17.45
C ASP A 41 -9.78 -10.21 -17.81
N LYS A 42 -10.84 -10.51 -18.58
CA LYS A 42 -11.17 -11.88 -19.01
C LYS A 42 -10.08 -12.55 -19.87
N CYS A 43 -9.09 -11.77 -20.31
CA CYS A 43 -7.95 -12.21 -21.11
C CYS A 43 -6.65 -12.24 -20.29
N PHE A 44 -6.71 -12.18 -18.95
CA PHE A 44 -5.56 -12.22 -18.04
C PHE A 44 -4.59 -11.04 -18.22
N HIS A 45 -5.08 -9.91 -18.73
CA HIS A 45 -4.32 -8.67 -18.71
C HIS A 45 -4.63 -7.89 -17.45
N ARG A 46 -3.63 -7.21 -16.89
CA ARG A 46 -3.82 -6.22 -15.83
C ARG A 46 -4.93 -5.23 -16.18
N ALA A 47 -5.95 -5.16 -15.34
CA ALA A 47 -7.05 -4.19 -15.47
C ALA A 47 -6.80 -2.97 -14.55
N SER A 48 -5.94 -2.06 -14.99
CA SER A 48 -5.69 -0.81 -14.25
C SER A 48 -6.92 0.10 -14.22
N THR A 49 -7.02 0.96 -13.20
CA THR A 49 -8.06 2.01 -13.14
C THR A 49 -8.02 2.95 -14.34
N TYR A 50 -6.83 3.19 -14.91
CA TYR A 50 -6.68 3.90 -16.18
C TYR A 50 -7.45 3.21 -17.31
N ARG A 51 -7.29 1.90 -17.50
CA ARG A 51 -7.99 1.14 -18.55
C ARG A 51 -9.49 1.02 -18.27
N ALA A 52 -9.88 0.89 -17.00
CA ALA A 52 -11.28 0.73 -16.60
C ALA A 52 -12.08 2.03 -16.72
N PHE A 53 -11.55 3.16 -16.22
CA PHE A 53 -12.30 4.42 -16.08
C PHE A 53 -11.92 5.49 -17.11
N LEU A 54 -10.71 5.41 -17.69
CA LEU A 54 -10.19 6.41 -18.63
C LEU A 54 -9.53 5.79 -19.88
N PRO A 55 -10.13 4.78 -20.54
CA PRO A 55 -9.54 4.22 -21.76
C PRO A 55 -9.49 5.27 -22.88
N GLY A 56 -8.50 5.15 -23.77
CA GLY A 56 -8.20 6.19 -24.77
C GLY A 56 -9.36 6.53 -25.70
N ASN A 57 -10.18 5.55 -26.07
CA ASN A 57 -11.41 5.77 -26.84
C ASN A 57 -12.43 6.63 -26.06
N LEU A 58 -12.70 6.30 -24.81
CA LEU A 58 -13.61 7.06 -23.95
C LEU A 58 -13.12 8.48 -23.70
N ALA A 59 -11.81 8.65 -23.51
CA ALA A 59 -11.19 9.97 -23.37
C ALA A 59 -11.37 10.80 -24.65
N GLN A 60 -11.16 10.20 -25.82
CA GLN A 60 -11.32 10.85 -27.12
C GLN A 60 -12.78 11.24 -27.40
N ASP A 61 -13.73 10.34 -27.11
CA ASP A 61 -15.16 10.61 -27.24
C ASP A 61 -15.62 11.77 -26.34
N ARG A 62 -14.97 11.92 -25.18
CA ARG A 62 -15.28 12.96 -24.20
C ARG A 62 -14.44 14.23 -24.34
N LYS A 63 -13.56 14.36 -25.34
CA LYS A 63 -12.60 15.47 -25.48
C LYS A 63 -13.20 16.89 -25.44
N ALA A 64 -14.49 17.02 -25.76
CA ALA A 64 -15.22 18.29 -25.68
C ALA A 64 -15.45 18.75 -24.21
N ARG A 65 -15.53 17.81 -23.26
CA ARG A 65 -15.85 18.07 -21.84
C ARG A 65 -14.84 17.50 -20.84
N LEU A 66 -13.89 16.70 -21.30
CA LEU A 66 -12.79 16.13 -20.54
C LEU A 66 -11.47 16.59 -21.15
N LYS A 67 -10.65 17.27 -20.34
CA LYS A 67 -9.30 17.70 -20.71
C LYS A 67 -8.32 16.92 -19.85
N ILE A 68 -7.33 16.29 -20.50
CA ILE A 68 -6.28 15.52 -19.84
C ILE A 68 -4.96 16.23 -20.11
N CYS A 69 -4.28 16.63 -19.06
CA CYS A 69 -2.96 17.27 -19.13
C CYS A 69 -1.93 16.31 -18.53
N THR A 70 -1.27 15.52 -19.38
CA THR A 70 -0.14 14.66 -18.96
C THR A 70 1.16 15.47 -18.91
N ASN A 71 2.23 14.89 -18.36
CA ASN A 71 3.54 15.54 -18.27
C ASN A 71 3.47 16.91 -17.60
N THR A 72 2.61 17.03 -16.59
CA THR A 72 2.26 18.29 -15.91
C THR A 72 2.35 18.07 -14.42
N ILE A 73 2.94 19.01 -13.69
CA ILE A 73 3.01 19.02 -12.23
C ILE A 73 2.05 20.07 -11.67
N VAL A 74 1.36 19.74 -10.58
CA VAL A 74 0.58 20.71 -9.81
C VAL A 74 1.53 21.43 -8.86
N MET A 75 1.62 22.75 -9.01
CA MET A 75 2.50 23.59 -8.19
C MET A 75 1.88 23.86 -6.82
N ARG A 76 0.65 24.37 -6.85
CA ARG A 76 -0.17 24.73 -5.69
C ARG A 76 -1.60 25.03 -6.13
N LEU A 77 -2.50 25.05 -5.17
CA LEU A 77 -3.86 25.57 -5.31
C LEU A 77 -3.83 27.10 -5.32
N ASN A 78 -4.80 27.69 -5.99
CA ASN A 78 -5.13 29.10 -5.84
C ASN A 78 -6.25 29.24 -4.81
N LEU A 79 -5.88 29.73 -3.62
CA LEU A 79 -6.80 29.96 -2.51
C LEU A 79 -7.11 31.45 -2.40
N VAL A 80 -8.38 31.79 -2.24
CA VAL A 80 -8.85 33.17 -2.06
C VAL A 80 -9.75 33.24 -0.83
N ASN A 81 -9.73 34.37 -0.13
CA ASN A 81 -10.65 34.64 0.95
C ASN A 81 -11.84 35.44 0.40
N GLU A 82 -13.03 34.84 0.42
CA GLU A 82 -14.28 35.45 -0.02
C GLU A 82 -15.32 35.27 1.09
N ASP A 83 -15.93 36.37 1.53
CA ASP A 83 -16.96 36.39 2.59
C ASP A 83 -16.52 35.70 3.90
N GLY A 84 -15.25 35.84 4.26
CA GLY A 84 -14.67 35.24 5.47
C GLY A 84 -14.42 33.72 5.37
N ALA A 85 -14.56 33.13 4.18
CA ALA A 85 -14.25 31.72 3.93
C ALA A 85 -13.11 31.59 2.91
N VAL A 86 -12.24 30.60 3.14
CA VAL A 86 -11.19 30.25 2.18
C VAL A 86 -11.80 29.38 1.08
N TRP A 87 -11.61 29.76 -0.18
CA TRP A 87 -12.09 29.06 -1.36
C TRP A 87 -10.94 28.59 -2.25
N ALA A 88 -10.98 27.34 -2.69
CA ALA A 88 -10.11 26.85 -3.73
C ALA A 88 -10.71 27.16 -5.11
N ARG A 89 -10.09 28.06 -5.87
CA ARG A 89 -10.63 28.61 -7.14
C ARG A 89 -9.92 28.11 -8.39
N GLY A 90 -8.78 27.45 -8.24
CA GLY A 90 -8.07 26.83 -9.36
C GLY A 90 -6.76 26.21 -8.94
N VAL A 91 -6.02 25.73 -9.93
CA VAL A 91 -4.70 25.11 -9.75
C VAL A 91 -3.68 25.81 -10.63
N HIS A 92 -2.49 26.03 -10.08
CA HIS A 92 -1.32 26.43 -10.85
C HIS A 92 -0.56 25.17 -11.25
N ILE A 93 -0.24 25.06 -12.53
CA ILE A 93 0.41 23.89 -13.12
C ILE A 93 1.58 24.29 -14.00
N GLU A 94 2.53 23.39 -14.15
CA GLU A 94 3.74 23.57 -14.94
C GLU A 94 4.06 22.29 -15.72
N SER A 95 4.79 22.39 -16.83
CA SER A 95 5.31 21.20 -17.53
C SER A 95 6.26 20.43 -16.61
N LEU A 96 6.23 19.09 -16.64
CA LEU A 96 7.25 18.29 -15.95
C LEU A 96 8.65 18.48 -16.56
N ASN A 97 8.74 18.85 -17.85
CA ASN A 97 10.01 19.17 -18.50
C ASN A 97 10.59 20.46 -17.92
N PRO A 98 11.75 20.43 -17.23
CA PRO A 98 12.35 21.61 -16.62
C PRO A 98 12.69 22.71 -17.62
N ARG A 99 12.90 22.39 -18.90
CA ARG A 99 13.16 23.38 -19.95
C ARG A 99 11.93 24.22 -20.31
N MET A 100 10.74 23.76 -19.96
CA MET A 100 9.47 24.44 -20.17
C MET A 100 8.90 24.99 -18.85
N ALA A 101 9.70 24.96 -17.78
CA ALA A 101 9.32 25.35 -16.43
C ALA A 101 8.97 26.84 -16.28
N GLU A 102 9.43 27.68 -17.20
CA GLU A 102 9.17 29.12 -17.20
C GLU A 102 7.68 29.45 -17.34
N PHE A 103 6.90 28.55 -17.97
CA PHE A 103 5.47 28.77 -18.20
C PHE A 103 4.63 28.09 -17.12
N THR A 104 4.13 28.90 -16.18
CA THR A 104 3.07 28.50 -15.25
C THR A 104 1.70 28.77 -15.88
N TYR A 105 0.85 27.76 -15.89
CA TYR A 105 -0.53 27.88 -16.35
C TYR A 105 -1.49 27.89 -15.15
N TYR A 106 -2.61 28.60 -15.29
CA TYR A 106 -3.67 28.63 -14.30
C TYR A 106 -4.94 28.00 -14.86
N ALA A 107 -5.41 26.93 -14.22
CA ALA A 107 -6.69 26.30 -14.53
C ALA A 107 -7.72 26.66 -13.47
N LYS A 108 -8.69 27.52 -13.84
CA LYS A 108 -9.79 27.93 -12.96
C LYS A 108 -10.79 26.79 -12.77
N ALA A 109 -11.16 26.52 -11.52
CA ALA A 109 -12.23 25.60 -11.14
C ALA A 109 -13.51 26.42 -10.85
N ARG A 110 -14.61 26.07 -11.51
CA ARG A 110 -15.92 26.74 -11.29
C ARG A 110 -16.72 26.15 -10.15
N ARG A 111 -16.49 24.87 -9.83
CA ARG A 111 -17.27 24.14 -8.83
C ARG A 111 -16.36 23.61 -7.74
N GLU A 112 -15.43 22.74 -8.12
CA GLU A 112 -14.66 21.97 -7.15
C GLU A 112 -13.32 21.53 -7.71
N ILE A 113 -12.36 21.34 -6.81
CA ILE A 113 -11.06 20.73 -7.04
C ILE A 113 -11.00 19.45 -6.21
N VAL A 114 -10.58 18.36 -6.84
CA VAL A 114 -10.35 17.07 -6.17
C VAL A 114 -8.86 16.74 -6.27
N LEU A 115 -8.19 16.64 -5.13
CA LEU A 115 -6.80 16.17 -5.04
C LEU A 115 -6.77 14.64 -4.97
N SER A 116 -6.12 14.02 -5.94
CA SER A 116 -5.92 12.56 -5.99
C SER A 116 -4.45 12.24 -6.27
N ALA A 117 -3.55 12.92 -5.55
CA ALA A 117 -2.09 12.80 -5.72
C ALA A 117 -1.45 11.76 -4.78
N GLY A 118 -2.27 10.94 -4.11
CA GLY A 118 -1.87 9.86 -3.22
C GLY A 118 -1.42 10.36 -1.84
N ALA A 119 -1.16 9.41 -0.94
CA ALA A 119 -0.74 9.68 0.44
C ALA A 119 0.55 10.49 0.59
N LEU A 120 1.37 10.59 -0.45
CA LEU A 120 2.58 11.42 -0.41
C LEU A 120 2.37 12.77 -1.10
N GLY A 121 1.70 12.79 -2.26
CA GLY A 121 1.55 13.99 -3.07
C GLY A 121 0.45 14.94 -2.60
N SER A 122 -0.70 14.42 -2.15
CA SER A 122 -1.82 15.24 -1.69
C SER A 122 -1.46 16.15 -0.51
N PRO A 123 -0.83 15.67 0.59
CA PRO A 123 -0.40 16.56 1.67
C PRO A 123 0.69 17.55 1.22
N GLN A 124 1.58 17.18 0.29
CA GLN A 124 2.58 18.09 -0.27
C GLN A 124 1.93 19.26 -1.00
N ILE A 125 0.94 18.99 -1.86
CA ILE A 125 0.21 20.03 -2.59
C ILE A 125 -0.55 20.94 -1.61
N LEU A 126 -1.20 20.39 -0.59
CA LEU A 126 -1.86 21.18 0.45
C LEU A 126 -0.88 22.12 1.16
N MET A 127 0.27 21.58 1.60
CA MET A 127 1.29 22.38 2.26
C MET A 127 1.86 23.48 1.35
N LEU A 128 2.21 23.18 0.09
CA LEU A 128 2.68 24.18 -0.89
C LEU A 128 1.62 25.25 -1.20
N SER A 129 0.36 24.96 -0.92
CA SER A 129 -0.76 25.89 -1.06
C SER A 129 -1.01 26.73 0.19
N GLY A 130 -0.25 26.54 1.26
CA GLY A 130 -0.42 27.23 2.53
C GLY A 130 -1.42 26.57 3.49
N ILE A 131 -1.80 25.30 3.27
CA ILE A 131 -2.66 24.52 4.16
C ILE A 131 -1.83 23.43 4.83
N GLY A 132 -1.57 23.56 6.12
CA GLY A 132 -0.77 22.59 6.86
C GLY A 132 -0.26 23.09 8.20
N PRO A 133 0.72 22.42 8.84
CA PRO A 133 1.25 22.82 10.13
C PRO A 133 1.94 24.19 10.05
N ARG A 134 1.40 25.21 10.73
CA ARG A 134 1.90 26.60 10.67
C ARG A 134 3.41 26.73 10.79
N ALA A 135 4.00 26.17 11.86
CA ALA A 135 5.43 26.29 12.11
C ALA A 135 6.29 25.72 10.97
N HIS A 136 5.85 24.62 10.36
CA HIS A 136 6.53 24.00 9.21
C HIS A 136 6.42 24.85 7.95
N LEU A 137 5.24 25.42 7.69
CA LEU A 137 5.03 26.29 6.54
C LEU A 137 5.89 27.57 6.66
N GLU A 138 5.94 28.17 7.84
CA GLU A 138 6.78 29.33 8.15
C GLU A 138 8.27 28.99 7.97
N GLU A 139 8.74 27.85 8.50
CA GLU A 139 10.11 27.36 8.30
C GLU A 139 10.48 27.22 6.81
N LYS A 140 9.54 26.74 5.99
CA LYS A 140 9.75 26.54 4.56
C LYS A 140 9.43 27.77 3.71
N ASN A 141 9.15 28.92 4.33
CA ASN A 141 8.78 30.17 3.64
C ASN A 141 7.57 30.00 2.72
N VAL A 142 6.57 29.22 3.16
CA VAL A 142 5.26 29.12 2.50
C VAL A 142 4.27 30.01 3.24
N PRO A 143 3.57 30.95 2.56
CA PRO A 143 2.54 31.75 3.19
C PRO A 143 1.45 30.88 3.82
N VAL A 144 1.18 31.07 5.11
CA VAL A 144 0.17 30.30 5.84
C VAL A 144 -1.21 30.85 5.53
N VAL A 145 -2.03 30.05 4.84
CA VAL A 145 -3.44 30.34 4.58
C VAL A 145 -4.31 29.72 5.66
N LEU A 146 -4.06 28.46 5.99
CA LEU A 146 -4.79 27.73 7.02
C LEU A 146 -3.83 26.83 7.81
N ASP A 147 -3.80 27.05 9.12
CA ASP A 147 -3.11 26.16 10.05
C ASP A 147 -3.96 24.90 10.29
N LEU A 148 -3.57 23.82 9.61
CA LEU A 148 -4.19 22.51 9.70
C LEU A 148 -3.10 21.49 10.00
N SER A 149 -2.73 21.39 11.27
CA SER A 149 -1.61 20.58 11.75
C SER A 149 -1.70 19.09 11.43
N ALA A 150 -2.87 18.56 11.09
CA ALA A 150 -3.03 17.17 10.68
C ALA A 150 -2.42 16.85 9.30
N VAL A 151 -2.28 17.84 8.40
CA VAL A 151 -1.77 17.61 7.04
C VAL A 151 -0.36 17.05 7.05
N GLY A 152 -0.18 15.93 6.35
CA GLY A 152 1.09 15.24 6.23
C GLY A 152 1.46 14.38 7.44
N ASN A 153 0.75 14.45 8.57
CA ASN A 153 1.01 13.59 9.72
C ASN A 153 0.21 12.29 9.62
N HIS A 154 0.58 11.29 10.44
CA HIS A 154 -0.07 9.97 10.49
C HIS A 154 0.10 9.16 9.19
N LEU A 155 1.26 9.30 8.52
CA LEU A 155 1.59 8.39 7.42
C LEU A 155 1.62 6.96 7.98
N GLN A 156 0.86 6.06 7.35
CA GLN A 156 0.86 4.64 7.66
C GLN A 156 1.11 3.84 6.38
N ASP A 157 1.82 2.72 6.54
CA ASP A 157 2.08 1.71 5.53
C ASP A 157 2.06 0.34 6.22
N HIS A 158 1.94 -0.73 5.46
CA HIS A 158 2.30 -2.06 5.94
C HIS A 158 3.82 -2.23 5.94
N ILE A 159 4.33 -3.05 6.86
CA ILE A 159 5.77 -3.27 7.02
C ILE A 159 6.10 -4.75 7.03
N GLY A 160 7.01 -5.15 6.15
CA GLY A 160 7.38 -6.54 5.91
C GLY A 160 8.81 -6.85 6.34
N VAL A 161 9.05 -8.09 6.76
CA VAL A 161 10.38 -8.59 7.12
C VAL A 161 10.68 -9.83 6.29
N PRO A 162 11.42 -9.73 5.17
CA PRO A 162 11.68 -10.84 4.27
C PRO A 162 12.68 -11.85 4.86
N LEU A 163 12.30 -13.12 4.95
CA LEU A 163 13.21 -14.25 5.15
C LEU A 163 13.44 -14.95 3.81
N THR A 164 14.69 -14.98 3.34
CA THR A 164 15.01 -15.51 2.01
C THR A 164 15.77 -16.80 2.05
N TYR A 165 15.43 -17.65 1.09
CA TYR A 165 15.96 -18.98 0.92
C TYR A 165 16.31 -19.23 -0.54
N GLN A 166 17.34 -20.02 -0.76
CA GLN A 166 17.66 -20.60 -2.05
C GLN A 166 16.78 -21.83 -2.29
N VAL A 167 16.20 -21.90 -3.47
CA VAL A 167 15.34 -23.01 -3.94
C VAL A 167 15.78 -23.43 -5.36
N PRO A 168 15.27 -24.55 -5.90
CA PRO A 168 15.46 -24.89 -7.30
C PRO A 168 15.10 -23.73 -8.22
N MET A 169 15.92 -23.50 -9.26
CA MET A 169 15.69 -22.39 -10.20
C MET A 169 14.31 -22.45 -10.85
N SER A 170 13.78 -23.65 -11.09
CA SER A 170 12.44 -23.89 -11.67
C SER A 170 11.29 -23.36 -10.83
N ASP A 171 11.51 -23.19 -9.53
CA ASP A 171 10.47 -22.85 -8.56
C ASP A 171 10.50 -21.34 -8.23
N SER A 172 11.38 -20.59 -8.92
CA SER A 172 11.59 -19.17 -8.72
C SER A 172 11.41 -18.40 -10.03
N LEU A 173 10.81 -17.21 -9.96
CA LEU A 173 10.72 -16.27 -11.08
C LEU A 173 12.10 -15.84 -11.61
N HIS A 174 13.15 -16.04 -10.82
CA HIS A 174 14.54 -15.85 -11.24
C HIS A 174 14.91 -16.69 -12.47
N GLN A 175 14.18 -17.76 -12.81
CA GLN A 175 14.40 -18.51 -14.05
C GLN A 175 14.30 -17.63 -15.31
N LEU A 176 13.45 -16.60 -15.29
CA LEU A 176 13.26 -15.68 -16.42
C LEU A 176 14.46 -14.74 -16.58
N LYS A 177 15.14 -14.41 -15.48
CA LYS A 177 16.36 -13.59 -15.49
C LYS A 177 17.59 -14.41 -15.89
N ASN A 178 17.66 -15.68 -15.45
CA ASN A 178 18.84 -16.52 -15.60
C ASN A 178 18.87 -17.33 -16.91
N ASN A 179 17.74 -17.58 -17.55
CA ASN A 179 17.68 -18.34 -18.80
C ASN A 179 16.85 -17.60 -19.87
N ILE A 180 17.53 -17.07 -20.89
CA ILE A 180 16.90 -16.35 -21.99
C ILE A 180 15.90 -17.21 -22.78
N PHE A 181 16.13 -18.52 -22.90
CA PHE A 181 15.18 -19.41 -23.57
C PHE A 181 13.90 -19.58 -22.76
N SER A 182 13.99 -19.66 -21.43
CA SER A 182 12.81 -19.65 -20.56
C SER A 182 12.05 -18.34 -20.67
N ALA A 183 12.76 -17.20 -20.74
CA ALA A 183 12.14 -15.90 -20.93
C ALA A 183 11.43 -15.78 -22.28
N ILE A 184 12.07 -16.19 -23.38
CA ILE A 184 11.47 -16.19 -24.72
C ILE A 184 10.25 -17.12 -24.75
N THR A 185 10.35 -18.32 -24.19
CA THR A 185 9.25 -19.29 -24.16
C THR A 185 8.06 -18.76 -23.36
N ALA A 186 8.30 -18.17 -22.19
CA ALA A 186 7.27 -17.52 -21.39
C ALA A 186 6.64 -16.33 -22.14
N ALA A 187 7.44 -15.54 -22.85
CA ALA A 187 6.97 -14.38 -23.61
C ALA A 187 6.09 -14.82 -24.79
N LEU A 188 6.52 -15.82 -25.56
CA LEU A 188 5.72 -16.39 -26.65
C LEU A 188 4.43 -17.00 -26.13
N THR A 189 4.48 -17.74 -25.00
CA THR A 189 3.28 -18.28 -24.35
C THR A 189 2.29 -17.17 -24.02
N TYR A 190 2.76 -16.08 -23.41
CA TYR A 190 1.93 -14.93 -23.09
C TYR A 190 1.39 -14.22 -24.34
N ILE A 191 2.20 -13.99 -25.37
CA ILE A 191 1.77 -13.33 -26.61
C ILE A 191 0.66 -14.12 -27.31
N PHE A 192 0.77 -15.45 -27.37
CA PHE A 192 -0.19 -16.28 -28.10
C PHE A 192 -1.41 -16.70 -27.28
N THR A 193 -1.30 -16.76 -25.94
CA THR A 193 -2.38 -17.29 -25.09
C THR A 193 -2.92 -16.28 -24.08
N GLY A 194 -2.24 -15.16 -23.85
CA GLY A 194 -2.48 -14.25 -22.74
C GLY A 194 -2.10 -14.82 -21.37
N ARG A 195 -1.57 -16.04 -21.29
CA ARG A 195 -1.34 -16.79 -20.05
C ARG A 195 0.14 -17.07 -19.79
N GLY A 196 0.44 -17.55 -18.58
CA GLY A 196 1.76 -18.00 -18.16
C GLY A 196 2.45 -17.00 -17.22
N LEU A 197 3.75 -17.15 -17.01
CA LEU A 197 4.48 -16.39 -15.99
C LEU A 197 4.42 -14.86 -16.16
N PHE A 198 4.21 -14.35 -17.38
CA PHE A 198 4.05 -12.90 -17.61
C PHE A 198 2.63 -12.38 -17.35
N SER A 199 1.63 -13.25 -17.25
CA SER A 199 0.29 -12.91 -16.77
C SER A 199 0.07 -13.27 -15.31
N SER A 200 0.96 -14.07 -14.70
CA SER A 200 0.87 -14.44 -13.29
C SER A 200 1.11 -13.22 -12.39
N PRO A 201 0.28 -13.02 -11.35
CA PRO A 201 0.57 -11.99 -10.37
C PRO A 201 1.84 -12.34 -9.60
N PHE A 202 2.48 -11.32 -9.04
CA PHE A 202 3.66 -11.49 -8.20
C PHE A 202 3.39 -12.38 -6.98
N GLN A 203 2.15 -12.35 -6.50
CA GLN A 203 1.63 -13.11 -5.38
C GLN A 203 0.24 -13.63 -5.75
N SER A 204 0.06 -14.95 -5.70
CA SER A 204 -1.20 -15.63 -6.01
C SER A 204 -1.91 -16.17 -4.77
N ILE A 205 -1.15 -16.44 -3.71
CA ILE A 205 -1.64 -16.94 -2.43
C ILE A 205 -1.08 -16.12 -1.28
N THR A 206 -1.83 -16.02 -0.20
CA THR A 206 -1.39 -15.36 1.03
C THR A 206 -2.12 -15.92 2.24
N SER A 207 -1.52 -15.77 3.42
CA SER A 207 -2.20 -16.06 4.67
C SER A 207 -2.53 -14.79 5.44
N LEU A 208 -3.76 -14.70 5.95
CA LEU A 208 -4.21 -13.61 6.82
C LEU A 208 -4.53 -14.19 8.19
N LEU A 209 -3.86 -13.69 9.22
CA LEU A 209 -4.02 -14.22 10.58
C LEU A 209 -3.86 -13.13 11.65
N PRO A 210 -4.55 -13.28 12.79
CA PRO A 210 -4.30 -12.47 13.98
C PRO A 210 -3.10 -13.04 14.77
N THR A 211 -2.04 -12.26 14.92
CA THR A 211 -0.79 -12.64 15.62
C THR A 211 -1.01 -13.02 17.08
N ARG A 212 -2.09 -12.56 17.71
CA ARG A 212 -2.45 -12.99 19.07
C ARG A 212 -2.70 -14.50 19.18
N LEU A 213 -3.00 -15.19 18.07
CA LEU A 213 -3.17 -16.64 18.01
C LEU A 213 -1.87 -17.39 17.76
N LEU A 214 -0.80 -16.71 17.36
CA LEU A 214 0.51 -17.34 17.21
C LEU A 214 1.16 -17.53 18.57
N ASP A 215 1.47 -18.78 18.88
CA ASP A 215 2.33 -19.14 19.99
C ASP A 215 3.79 -18.78 19.66
N GLU A 216 4.41 -18.03 20.57
CA GLU A 216 5.74 -17.42 20.36
C GLU A 216 6.83 -18.47 20.15
N ARG A 217 6.71 -19.64 20.76
CA ARG A 217 7.77 -20.67 20.75
C ARG A 217 7.61 -21.67 19.62
N SER A 218 6.37 -22.03 19.28
CA SER A 218 6.10 -23.05 18.26
C SER A 218 5.88 -22.47 16.87
N GLY A 219 5.59 -21.17 16.75
CA GLY A 219 5.20 -20.56 15.47
C GLY A 219 3.90 -21.13 14.92
N ARG A 220 3.06 -21.74 15.76
CA ARG A 220 1.78 -22.35 15.39
C ARG A 220 0.61 -21.50 15.86
N ILE A 221 -0.50 -21.61 15.12
CA ILE A 221 -1.79 -21.08 15.57
C ILE A 221 -2.34 -21.97 16.68
N VAL A 222 -2.64 -21.35 17.81
CA VAL A 222 -3.30 -21.97 18.96
C VAL A 222 -4.76 -21.54 18.99
N VAL A 223 -5.65 -22.53 18.90
CA VAL A 223 -7.11 -22.34 18.89
C VAL A 223 -7.68 -22.95 20.17
N PRO A 224 -7.73 -22.21 21.29
CA PRO A 224 -8.28 -22.73 22.54
C PRO A 224 -9.79 -23.01 22.43
N ASP A 225 -10.50 -22.24 21.63
CA ASP A 225 -11.92 -22.41 21.32
C ASP A 225 -12.24 -21.86 19.92
N PRO A 226 -13.32 -22.32 19.26
CA PRO A 226 -13.63 -21.90 17.89
C PRO A 226 -13.96 -20.40 17.72
N SER A 227 -14.40 -19.71 18.77
CA SER A 227 -14.82 -18.29 18.68
C SER A 227 -13.65 -17.37 18.38
N VAL A 228 -12.41 -17.77 18.69
CA VAL A 228 -11.21 -16.99 18.37
C VAL A 228 -10.91 -16.91 16.87
N LEU A 229 -11.56 -17.78 16.07
CA LEU A 229 -11.51 -17.78 14.61
C LEU A 229 -12.73 -17.10 13.98
N ASP A 230 -13.69 -16.60 14.74
CA ASP A 230 -14.84 -15.90 14.17
C ASP A 230 -14.43 -14.52 13.65
N ALA A 231 -14.33 -14.36 12.33
CA ALA A 231 -13.91 -13.11 11.71
C ALA A 231 -14.87 -11.93 11.93
N SER A 232 -16.11 -12.18 12.39
CA SER A 232 -17.06 -11.11 12.74
C SER A 232 -16.71 -10.38 14.03
N ILE A 233 -15.87 -10.97 14.89
CA ILE A 233 -15.40 -10.37 16.14
C ILE A 233 -14.23 -9.44 15.84
N PRO A 234 -14.29 -8.12 16.16
CA PRO A 234 -13.23 -7.17 15.82
C PRO A 234 -11.84 -7.53 16.36
N ALA A 235 -11.77 -8.21 17.51
CA ALA A 235 -10.51 -8.67 18.10
C ALA A 235 -9.84 -9.81 17.30
N ASN A 236 -10.55 -10.43 16.36
CA ASN A 236 -10.05 -11.52 15.51
C ASN A 236 -9.59 -11.00 14.15
N ARG A 237 -9.70 -9.68 13.92
CA ARG A 237 -9.22 -9.04 12.69
C ARG A 237 -7.74 -9.39 12.47
N PRO A 238 -7.37 -9.86 11.27
CA PRO A 238 -5.97 -10.09 10.93
C PRO A 238 -5.12 -8.82 11.07
N ASP A 239 -3.97 -8.96 11.71
CA ASP A 239 -2.94 -7.94 11.83
C ASP A 239 -1.61 -8.39 11.18
N LEU A 240 -1.51 -9.64 10.74
CA LEU A 240 -0.39 -10.17 9.95
C LEU A 240 -0.88 -10.74 8.62
N GLU A 241 -0.20 -10.33 7.56
CA GLU A 241 -0.18 -11.04 6.28
C GLU A 241 1.12 -11.85 6.20
N PHE A 242 1.02 -13.13 5.82
CA PHE A 242 2.17 -14.01 5.62
C PHE A 242 2.23 -14.46 4.17
N MET A 243 3.22 -13.98 3.44
CA MET A 243 3.30 -14.13 1.99
C MET A 243 4.44 -15.08 1.58
N PRO A 244 4.13 -16.25 1.00
CA PRO A 244 5.13 -17.04 0.30
C PRO A 244 5.33 -16.51 -1.14
N LEU A 245 6.55 -16.12 -1.47
CA LEU A 245 6.88 -15.43 -2.72
C LEU A 245 8.01 -16.15 -3.46
N ALA A 246 7.75 -16.60 -4.69
CA ALA A 246 8.73 -17.24 -5.58
C ALA A 246 9.77 -16.27 -6.17
N ASN A 247 10.18 -15.25 -5.41
CA ASN A 247 11.09 -14.20 -5.84
C ASN A 247 11.89 -13.63 -4.65
N ASN A 248 12.97 -12.92 -4.93
CA ASN A 248 13.66 -12.10 -3.94
C ASN A 248 12.82 -10.88 -3.53
N SER A 249 12.57 -10.73 -2.23
CA SER A 249 11.89 -9.54 -1.66
C SER A 249 12.78 -8.79 -0.65
N THR A 250 14.10 -8.89 -0.80
CA THR A 250 15.09 -8.09 -0.06
C THR A 250 15.71 -7.02 -0.98
N ASP A 251 16.45 -6.09 -0.39
CA ASP A 251 17.24 -5.10 -1.14
C ASP A 251 18.62 -5.63 -1.58
N ALA A 252 18.99 -6.84 -1.13
CA ALA A 252 20.24 -7.48 -1.52
C ALA A 252 20.10 -8.09 -2.92
N ASP A 253 21.07 -7.85 -3.81
CA ASP A 253 21.16 -8.57 -5.09
C ASP A 253 21.77 -9.95 -4.87
N ILE A 254 21.07 -10.99 -5.36
CA ILE A 254 21.45 -12.40 -5.18
C ILE A 254 21.47 -13.07 -6.57
N PRO A 255 22.48 -12.79 -7.39
CA PRO A 255 22.52 -13.27 -8.78
C PRO A 255 22.76 -14.78 -8.85
N GLY A 256 22.26 -15.42 -9.91
CA GLY A 256 22.54 -16.83 -10.22
C GLY A 256 21.80 -17.87 -9.37
N LYS A 257 20.93 -17.45 -8.44
CA LYS A 257 20.19 -18.35 -7.54
C LYS A 257 18.69 -18.28 -7.78
N GLY A 258 17.99 -19.42 -7.66
CA GLY A 258 16.54 -19.47 -7.48
C GLY A 258 16.22 -19.01 -6.06
N ILE A 259 15.32 -18.04 -5.92
CA ILE A 259 14.99 -17.43 -4.63
C ILE A 259 13.51 -17.61 -4.32
N PHE A 260 13.28 -17.96 -3.06
CA PHE A 260 11.96 -17.96 -2.42
C PHE A 260 12.03 -17.12 -1.14
N THR A 261 11.01 -16.30 -0.90
CA THR A 261 10.90 -15.45 0.29
C THR A 261 9.64 -15.80 1.06
N LEU A 262 9.78 -16.01 2.36
CA LEU A 262 8.68 -15.97 3.31
C LEU A 262 8.63 -14.56 3.89
N LEU A 263 7.57 -13.82 3.61
CA LEU A 263 7.42 -12.42 3.99
C LEU A 263 6.27 -12.23 4.99
N PRO A 264 6.54 -12.31 6.30
CA PRO A 264 5.64 -11.79 7.32
C PRO A 264 5.57 -10.26 7.23
N THR A 265 4.34 -9.75 7.17
CA THR A 265 4.04 -8.32 7.02
C THR A 265 2.97 -7.91 8.03
N LEU A 266 3.31 -6.91 8.86
CA LEU A 266 2.37 -6.29 9.79
C LEU A 266 1.46 -5.34 9.01
N ILE A 267 0.16 -5.67 8.98
CA ILE A 267 -0.86 -4.97 8.19
C ILE A 267 -1.76 -4.03 9.02
N LEU A 268 -1.57 -4.02 10.35
CA LEU A 268 -2.16 -3.06 11.29
C LEU A 268 -1.08 -2.48 12.23
N PRO A 269 -0.03 -1.84 11.70
CA PRO A 269 1.01 -1.30 12.55
C PRO A 269 0.55 -0.05 13.31
N LYS A 270 1.13 0.16 14.48
CA LYS A 270 0.85 1.32 15.34
C LYS A 270 1.82 2.48 15.11
N LEU A 271 2.87 2.26 14.30
CA LEU A 271 3.76 3.30 13.83
C LEU A 271 3.00 4.47 13.20
N GLN A 272 3.61 5.64 13.28
CA GLN A 272 3.08 6.86 12.67
C GLN A 272 4.23 7.63 12.07
N GLY A 273 4.26 7.66 10.75
CA GLY A 273 5.16 8.50 9.98
C GLY A 273 4.60 9.88 9.71
N ARG A 274 5.31 10.63 8.88
CA ARG A 274 4.89 11.93 8.37
C ARG A 274 5.54 12.26 7.02
N VAL A 275 4.85 13.13 6.29
CA VAL A 275 5.28 13.76 5.04
C VAL A 275 5.40 15.26 5.31
N ARG A 276 6.56 15.83 4.95
CA ARG A 276 6.88 17.24 5.13
C ARG A 276 7.46 17.82 3.85
N LEU A 277 7.32 19.13 3.65
CA LEU A 277 8.02 19.80 2.55
C LEU A 277 9.52 19.80 2.82
N ALA A 278 10.31 19.27 1.88
CA ALA A 278 11.76 19.47 1.89
C ALA A 278 12.11 20.94 1.56
N ALA A 279 11.41 21.51 0.57
CA ALA A 279 11.54 22.89 0.12
C ALA A 279 10.18 23.45 -0.34
N ASN A 280 10.06 24.78 -0.42
CA ASN A 280 8.96 25.45 -1.13
C ASN A 280 9.20 25.40 -2.65
N ASN A 281 9.28 24.18 -3.18
CA ASN A 281 9.43 23.90 -4.60
C ASN A 281 8.72 22.58 -4.90
N PRO A 282 7.67 22.58 -5.75
CA PRO A 282 6.91 21.37 -6.08
C PRO A 282 7.73 20.29 -6.80
N ARG A 283 8.86 20.65 -7.40
CA ARG A 283 9.77 19.68 -8.06
C ARG A 283 10.66 18.92 -7.09
N VAL A 284 10.77 19.39 -5.86
CA VAL A 284 11.54 18.72 -4.81
C VAL A 284 10.63 17.69 -4.16
N ARG A 285 11.12 16.44 -4.05
CA ARG A 285 10.40 15.38 -3.34
C ARG A 285 10.21 15.78 -1.89
N ALA A 286 9.06 15.44 -1.32
CA ALA A 286 8.79 15.64 0.09
C ALA A 286 9.79 14.87 0.97
N ASP A 287 10.07 15.39 2.16
CA ASP A 287 10.75 14.66 3.22
C ASP A 287 9.75 13.66 3.81
N ILE A 288 10.11 12.38 3.78
CA ILE A 288 9.24 11.28 4.20
C ILE A 288 9.91 10.56 5.37
N GLU A 289 9.22 10.54 6.50
CA GLU A 289 9.55 9.74 7.67
C GLU A 289 8.52 8.63 7.75
N LEU A 290 8.93 7.37 7.49
CA LEU A 290 8.01 6.23 7.52
C LEU A 290 7.59 5.83 8.94
N GLY A 291 8.24 6.36 9.98
CA GLY A 291 7.92 6.06 11.37
C GLY A 291 8.31 4.64 11.81
N PHE A 292 9.18 3.95 11.07
CA PHE A 292 9.65 2.63 11.49
C PHE A 292 10.22 2.69 12.91
N PHE A 293 9.80 1.72 13.73
CA PHE A 293 10.24 1.56 15.12
C PHE A 293 9.85 2.69 16.08
N THR A 294 8.99 3.65 15.67
CA THR A 294 8.51 4.69 16.60
C THR A 294 7.60 4.12 17.68
N ASN A 295 7.01 2.93 17.46
CA ASN A 295 6.20 2.23 18.44
C ASN A 295 6.81 0.85 18.76
N PRO A 296 7.34 0.62 19.97
CA PRO A 296 7.93 -0.66 20.33
C PRO A 296 6.90 -1.81 20.35
N ALA A 297 5.60 -1.51 20.44
CA ALA A 297 4.56 -2.52 20.41
C ALA A 297 4.47 -3.26 19.05
N ASP A 298 5.01 -2.68 17.97
CA ASP A 298 5.02 -3.31 16.64
C ASP A 298 6.04 -4.47 16.54
N TYR A 299 7.04 -4.53 17.43
CA TYR A 299 8.02 -5.64 17.43
C TYR A 299 7.39 -6.98 17.82
N VAL A 300 6.39 -6.97 18.71
CA VAL A 300 5.74 -8.21 19.19
C VAL A 300 5.08 -8.98 18.03
N PRO A 301 4.17 -8.40 17.24
CA PRO A 301 3.58 -9.11 16.10
C PRO A 301 4.61 -9.44 15.01
N LEU A 302 5.62 -8.58 14.79
CA LEU A 302 6.70 -8.87 13.82
C LEU A 302 7.54 -10.08 14.22
N ARG A 303 7.97 -10.16 15.48
CA ARG A 303 8.70 -11.33 16.01
C ARG A 303 7.91 -12.61 15.79
N LYS A 304 6.62 -12.60 16.14
CA LYS A 304 5.72 -13.75 15.89
C LYS A 304 5.64 -14.12 14.41
N GLY A 305 5.58 -13.14 13.52
CA GLY A 305 5.62 -13.37 12.07
C GLY A 305 6.94 -13.99 11.60
N VAL A 306 8.08 -13.57 12.16
CA VAL A 306 9.39 -14.17 11.87
C VAL A 306 9.47 -15.60 12.39
N HIS A 307 9.01 -15.89 13.60
CA HIS A 307 8.96 -17.27 14.13
C HIS A 307 8.04 -18.17 13.30
N LEU A 308 6.90 -17.65 12.81
CA LEU A 308 6.06 -18.37 11.87
C LEU A 308 6.81 -18.71 10.57
N ALA A 309 7.56 -17.74 10.02
CA ALA A 309 8.38 -17.98 8.82
C ALA A 309 9.42 -19.08 9.04
N LEU A 310 10.16 -19.02 10.16
CA LEU A 310 11.14 -20.04 10.54
C LEU A 310 10.48 -21.42 10.73
N ARG A 311 9.28 -21.46 11.32
CA ARG A 311 8.52 -22.70 11.48
C ARG A 311 8.13 -23.29 10.13
N VAL A 312 7.56 -22.49 9.23
CA VAL A 312 7.16 -22.95 7.88
C VAL A 312 8.37 -23.44 7.09
N ALA A 313 9.51 -22.75 7.17
CA ALA A 313 10.76 -23.21 6.58
C ALA A 313 11.23 -24.56 7.14
N THR A 314 11.07 -24.78 8.46
CA THR A 314 11.35 -26.07 9.10
C THR A 314 10.45 -27.18 8.54
N GLU A 315 9.15 -26.90 8.33
CA GLU A 315 8.21 -27.89 7.77
C GLU A 315 8.52 -28.22 6.31
N LEU A 316 8.93 -27.22 5.50
CA LEU A 316 9.45 -27.44 4.15
C LEU A 316 10.72 -28.32 4.17
N HIS A 317 11.63 -28.08 5.11
CA HIS A 317 12.81 -28.93 5.26
C HIS A 317 12.45 -30.36 5.66
N ASN A 318 11.50 -30.54 6.59
CA ASN A 318 11.01 -31.85 7.02
C ASN A 318 10.32 -32.63 5.90
N SER A 319 9.64 -31.95 4.97
CA SER A 319 9.08 -32.56 3.76
C SER A 319 10.14 -32.88 2.68
N ARG A 320 11.43 -32.62 2.98
CA ARG A 320 12.59 -32.80 2.08
C ARG A 320 12.59 -31.86 0.88
N TYR A 321 11.91 -30.72 0.97
CA TYR A 321 12.02 -29.68 -0.03
C TYR A 321 13.44 -29.09 0.00
N PRO A 322 14.15 -28.94 -1.14
CA PRO A 322 15.53 -28.45 -1.21
C PRO A 322 15.63 -26.93 -0.99
N LEU A 323 15.31 -26.51 0.24
CA LEU A 323 15.38 -25.15 0.75
C LEU A 323 16.71 -24.94 1.48
N GLN A 324 17.46 -23.89 1.14
CA GLN A 324 18.68 -23.50 1.84
C GLN A 324 18.56 -22.05 2.34
N GLU A 325 18.90 -21.82 3.59
CA GLU A 325 18.89 -20.50 4.22
C GLU A 325 19.86 -19.53 3.52
N LEU A 326 19.42 -18.29 3.27
CA LEU A 326 20.26 -17.22 2.71
C LEU A 326 20.29 -16.00 3.62
N ILE A 327 19.14 -15.37 3.85
CA ILE A 327 19.00 -14.18 4.70
C ILE A 327 17.89 -14.48 5.70
N ILE A 328 18.30 -14.92 6.87
CA ILE A 328 17.45 -15.25 8.01
C ILE A 328 18.12 -14.75 9.31
N PRO A 329 17.40 -14.70 10.45
CA PRO A 329 18.02 -14.50 11.76
C PRO A 329 19.10 -15.55 12.04
N GLY A 330 20.10 -15.20 12.86
CA GLY A 330 21.17 -16.14 13.26
C GLY A 330 20.68 -17.28 14.15
N ASP A 331 19.68 -17.00 14.99
CA ASP A 331 18.93 -17.97 15.78
C ASP A 331 17.49 -17.47 16.01
N ASP A 332 16.68 -18.24 16.73
CA ASP A 332 15.28 -17.94 17.06
C ASP A 332 15.12 -17.21 18.40
N SER A 333 16.18 -16.59 18.94
CA SER A 333 16.06 -15.73 20.12
C SER A 333 15.43 -14.39 19.76
N ASP A 334 14.63 -13.85 20.69
CA ASP A 334 14.02 -12.51 20.54
C ASP A 334 15.07 -11.42 20.21
N SER A 335 16.27 -11.50 20.78
CA SER A 335 17.35 -10.54 20.54
C SER A 335 17.86 -10.57 19.11
N GLU A 336 18.12 -11.77 18.56
CA GLU A 336 18.59 -11.91 17.19
C GLU A 336 17.49 -11.58 16.18
N VAL A 337 16.25 -11.98 16.48
CA VAL A 337 15.08 -11.63 15.65
C VAL A 337 14.88 -10.11 15.63
N ASP A 338 15.00 -9.41 16.76
CA ASP A 338 14.92 -7.94 16.80
C ASP A 338 16.02 -7.27 15.97
N VAL A 339 17.25 -7.78 16.03
CA VAL A 339 18.38 -7.30 15.18
C VAL A 339 18.07 -7.54 13.72
N PHE A 340 17.55 -8.72 13.37
CA PHE A 340 17.15 -9.07 12.01
C PHE A 340 16.03 -8.16 11.48
N ILE A 341 14.99 -7.92 12.29
CA ILE A 341 13.89 -7.00 11.97
C ILE A 341 14.46 -5.60 11.68
N ARG A 342 15.29 -5.05 12.57
CA ARG A 342 15.88 -3.70 12.37
C ARG A 342 16.67 -3.56 11.09
N LYS A 343 17.36 -4.63 10.67
CA LYS A 343 18.23 -4.64 9.50
C LYS A 343 17.47 -4.86 8.18
N ASN A 344 16.37 -5.62 8.19
CA ASN A 344 15.74 -6.13 6.96
C ASN A 344 14.31 -5.62 6.74
N LEU A 345 13.72 -4.90 7.69
CA LEU A 345 12.37 -4.37 7.55
C LEU A 345 12.24 -3.42 6.36
N ARG A 346 11.15 -3.55 5.62
CA ARG A 346 10.84 -2.76 4.42
C ARG A 346 9.39 -2.30 4.39
N ASP A 347 9.14 -1.27 3.59
CA ASP A 347 7.79 -0.84 3.26
C ASP A 347 7.11 -1.77 2.24
N CYS A 348 5.79 -1.63 2.13
CA CYS A 348 4.96 -2.35 1.17
C CYS A 348 4.32 -1.42 0.11
N TYR A 349 4.66 -0.13 0.13
CA TYR A 349 4.10 0.88 -0.78
C TYR A 349 2.58 1.07 -0.62
N HIS A 350 2.03 0.75 0.54
CA HIS A 350 0.64 0.97 0.93
C HIS A 350 0.48 2.26 1.74
N TYR A 351 1.15 3.34 1.30
CA TYR A 351 1.07 4.63 1.98
C TYR A 351 -0.36 5.16 2.06
N THR A 352 -0.77 5.56 3.27
CA THR A 352 -2.13 6.06 3.59
C THR A 352 -2.12 7.16 4.64
N SER A 353 -3.31 7.71 4.92
CA SER A 353 -3.66 8.42 6.17
C SER A 353 -3.06 9.80 6.42
N THR A 354 -2.25 10.33 5.50
CA THR A 354 -1.62 11.67 5.62
C THR A 354 -2.58 12.86 5.46
N CYS A 355 -3.80 12.62 5.00
CA CYS A 355 -4.91 13.56 4.95
C CYS A 355 -6.15 12.96 5.59
N ARG A 356 -5.99 12.27 6.73
CA ARG A 356 -7.02 11.41 7.32
C ARG A 356 -8.38 12.07 7.46
N MET A 357 -9.42 11.28 7.22
CA MET A 357 -10.82 11.64 7.40
C MET A 357 -11.22 11.61 8.87
N GLY A 358 -12.02 12.60 9.29
CA GLY A 358 -12.58 12.66 10.64
C GLY A 358 -13.44 13.90 10.87
N VAL A 359 -14.12 13.92 12.02
CA VAL A 359 -15.03 15.01 12.40
C VAL A 359 -14.33 16.19 13.08
N GLU A 360 -13.15 15.95 13.68
CA GLU A 360 -12.41 16.96 14.42
C GLU A 360 -11.31 17.56 13.55
N ALA A 361 -11.40 18.85 13.20
CA ALA A 361 -10.28 19.57 12.59
C ALA A 361 -9.18 19.92 13.61
N ARG A 362 -9.55 20.01 14.90
CA ARG A 362 -8.68 20.35 16.05
C ARG A 362 -9.05 19.45 17.23
N GLY A 363 -8.06 18.96 17.97
CA GLY A 363 -8.26 18.00 19.07
C GLY A 363 -7.17 16.92 19.13
N PRO A 364 -7.38 15.84 19.90
CA PRO A 364 -6.46 14.70 19.94
C PRO A 364 -6.54 13.80 18.69
N ARG A 365 -7.66 13.84 17.94
CA ARG A 365 -7.87 13.07 16.70
C ARG A 365 -8.05 13.98 15.47
N GLN A 366 -7.22 15.01 15.36
CA GLN A 366 -7.28 16.00 14.26
C GLN A 366 -7.30 15.36 12.88
N SER A 367 -8.19 15.78 12.01
CA SER A 367 -8.36 15.28 10.65
C SER A 367 -8.09 16.38 9.63
N VAL A 368 -7.88 16.00 8.38
CA VAL A 368 -7.68 16.94 7.28
C VAL A 368 -8.97 17.14 6.49
N VAL A 369 -9.75 16.07 6.33
CA VAL A 369 -11.01 16.10 5.62
C VAL A 369 -12.17 15.62 6.48
N ASP A 370 -13.37 16.10 6.19
CA ASP A 370 -14.61 15.59 6.78
C ASP A 370 -15.06 14.25 6.16
N THR A 371 -16.20 13.71 6.60
CA THR A 371 -16.77 12.46 6.09
C THR A 371 -17.26 12.55 4.64
N ALA A 372 -17.36 13.75 4.09
CA ALA A 372 -17.61 13.99 2.68
C ALA A 372 -16.29 14.14 1.88
N MET A 373 -15.12 13.98 2.51
CA MET A 373 -13.79 14.21 1.94
C MET A 373 -13.49 15.69 1.62
N CYS A 374 -14.29 16.64 2.13
CA CYS A 374 -14.01 18.06 2.00
C CYS A 374 -12.90 18.47 2.96
N VAL A 375 -11.94 19.26 2.50
CA VAL A 375 -10.87 19.80 3.35
C VAL A 375 -11.45 20.76 4.39
N HIS A 376 -11.14 20.51 5.66
CA HIS A 376 -11.62 21.35 6.76
C HIS A 376 -11.23 22.81 6.54
N GLY A 377 -12.20 23.72 6.66
CA GLY A 377 -11.96 25.16 6.54
C GLY A 377 -11.74 25.67 5.11
N VAL A 378 -11.85 24.83 4.08
CA VAL A 378 -11.66 25.23 2.68
C VAL A 378 -12.84 24.78 1.82
N ARG A 379 -13.52 25.75 1.18
CA ARG A 379 -14.65 25.48 0.28
C ARG A 379 -14.16 25.11 -1.13
N GLY A 380 -14.88 24.17 -1.76
CA GLY A 380 -14.61 23.74 -3.14
C GLY A 380 -13.36 22.87 -3.29
N LEU A 381 -12.90 22.21 -2.21
CA LEU A 381 -11.71 21.36 -2.20
C LEU A 381 -11.99 20.03 -1.51
N ARG A 382 -11.70 18.93 -2.20
CA ARG A 382 -11.68 17.57 -1.64
C ARG A 382 -10.32 16.90 -1.81
N VAL A 383 -10.06 15.92 -0.96
CA VAL A 383 -8.99 14.93 -1.17
C VAL A 383 -9.63 13.57 -1.42
N CYS A 384 -9.23 12.87 -2.46
CA CYS A 384 -9.81 11.61 -2.87
C CYS A 384 -8.70 10.66 -3.34
N ASP A 385 -8.07 10.03 -2.37
CA ASP A 385 -7.06 8.97 -2.54
C ASP A 385 -6.83 8.29 -1.18
N THR A 386 -5.85 7.41 -1.07
CA THR A 386 -5.54 6.66 0.16
C THR A 386 -5.10 7.54 1.33
N SER A 387 -4.75 8.80 1.12
CA SER A 387 -4.41 9.75 2.19
C SER A 387 -5.58 9.98 3.15
N VAL A 388 -6.83 9.78 2.71
CA VAL A 388 -8.02 10.06 3.53
C VAL A 388 -8.39 8.93 4.49
N PHE A 389 -7.72 7.79 4.40
CA PHE A 389 -8.01 6.69 5.33
C PHE A 389 -7.82 7.19 6.77
N PRO A 390 -8.74 6.91 7.70
CA PRO A 390 -8.53 7.24 9.10
C PRO A 390 -7.30 6.53 9.67
N GLU A 391 -7.16 5.26 9.28
CA GLU A 391 -6.06 4.35 9.59
C GLU A 391 -5.90 3.38 8.40
N VAL A 392 -4.71 2.81 8.24
CA VAL A 392 -4.47 1.77 7.24
C VAL A 392 -5.38 0.56 7.48
N VAL A 393 -5.91 0.02 6.39
CA VAL A 393 -6.78 -1.16 6.46
C VAL A 393 -5.92 -2.41 6.32
N ALA A 394 -6.28 -3.49 7.02
CA ALA A 394 -5.65 -4.81 6.98
C ALA A 394 -5.81 -5.57 5.65
N MET A 395 -5.51 -4.93 4.52
CA MET A 395 -5.48 -5.52 3.18
C MET A 395 -4.73 -4.60 2.20
N HIS A 396 -4.36 -5.12 1.02
CA HIS A 396 -3.73 -4.32 -0.03
C HIS A 396 -4.64 -3.15 -0.45
N THR A 397 -4.08 -1.94 -0.52
CA THR A 397 -4.89 -0.71 -0.50
C THR A 397 -5.54 -0.32 -1.82
N MET A 398 -5.26 -1.05 -2.91
CA MET A 398 -5.71 -0.67 -4.24
C MET A 398 -7.23 -0.72 -4.41
N ALA A 399 -7.89 -1.80 -3.95
CA ALA A 399 -9.35 -1.91 -4.00
C ALA A 399 -10.03 -0.79 -3.18
N LEU A 400 -9.47 -0.48 -2.02
CA LEU A 400 -9.98 0.58 -1.13
C LEU A 400 -9.80 1.98 -1.73
N ALA A 401 -8.72 2.22 -2.48
CA ALA A 401 -8.57 3.46 -3.22
C ALA A 401 -9.70 3.66 -4.24
N VAL A 402 -10.12 2.57 -4.92
CA VAL A 402 -11.28 2.58 -5.82
C VAL A 402 -12.58 2.82 -5.05
N VAL A 403 -12.78 2.19 -3.89
CA VAL A 403 -13.96 2.43 -3.04
C VAL A 403 -14.07 3.90 -2.64
N VAL A 404 -12.96 4.54 -2.24
CA VAL A 404 -12.93 5.97 -1.93
C VAL A 404 -13.28 6.82 -3.15
N ALA A 405 -12.76 6.48 -4.33
CA ALA A 405 -13.05 7.20 -5.57
C ALA A 405 -14.52 7.09 -6.00
N GLU A 406 -15.11 5.89 -5.93
CA GLU A 406 -16.53 5.66 -6.20
C GLU A 406 -17.41 6.44 -5.23
N LYS A 407 -17.08 6.39 -3.92
CA LYS A 407 -17.83 7.13 -2.90
C LYS A 407 -17.74 8.64 -3.10
N CYS A 408 -16.56 9.16 -3.42
CA CYS A 408 -16.36 10.57 -3.71
C CYS A 408 -17.19 11.02 -4.92
N THR A 409 -17.19 10.21 -5.98
CA THR A 409 -18.00 10.48 -7.18
C THR A 409 -19.49 10.54 -6.86
N GLU A 410 -19.99 9.64 -6.00
CA GLU A 410 -21.38 9.68 -5.52
C GLU A 410 -21.70 11.00 -4.79
N LEU A 411 -20.85 11.39 -3.84
CA LEU A 411 -21.02 12.62 -3.05
C LEU A 411 -21.03 13.88 -3.94
N ILE A 412 -20.09 13.97 -4.89
CA ILE A 412 -20.03 15.07 -5.86
C ILE A 412 -21.33 15.14 -6.69
N ARG A 413 -21.90 13.98 -7.07
CA ARG A 413 -23.16 13.94 -7.82
C ARG A 413 -24.37 14.36 -6.99
N LEU A 414 -24.36 14.10 -5.68
CA LEU A 414 -25.41 14.57 -4.77
C LEU A 414 -25.33 16.09 -4.61
N ASP A 415 -24.14 16.62 -4.39
CA ASP A 415 -23.92 18.07 -4.23
C ASP A 415 -24.22 18.85 -5.52
N ALA A 416 -23.99 18.27 -6.69
CA ALA A 416 -24.33 18.91 -7.96
C ALA A 416 -25.83 18.96 -8.28
N LYS A 417 -26.67 18.24 -7.51
CA LYS A 417 -28.14 18.25 -7.64
C LYS A 417 -28.82 19.22 -6.67
N MET A 418 -28.12 19.62 -5.61
CA MET A 418 -28.53 20.69 -4.71
C MET A 418 -28.18 22.04 -5.33
#